data_AF-A0A7S2QAV6-F1
#
_entry.id   AF-A0A7S2QAV6-F1
#
_cell.length_a   1.000
_cell.length_b   1.000
_cell.length_c   1.000
_cell.angle_alpha   90.00
_cell.angle_beta   90.00
_cell.angle_gamma   90.00
#
_symmetry.space_group_name_H-M   'P 1'
#
loop_
_entity.id
_entity.type
_entity.pdbx_description
1 polymer ?
#
loop_
_entity_poly.entity_id
_entity_poly.type
_entity_poly.pdbx_seq_one_letter_code
_entity_poly.pdbx_strand_id
1 'polypeptide(L)'
;AGVVRRDSPHWEALIRDGLEALCEADQRRFWALADSRAGPGGARTAAGVVQTNGLPVDMANGRPGIAVYGTVSRFNHSCRNNINNSWQQDLGKEVLHATRDIEAGEELCITYVDLFSTREERQSELSRIFHFSCECEVCSLSGAELQRSEKARAMLGKLR
;
A
#
# COMPACT_ATOMS: atom_id res chain seq x y z
N ALA A 1 21.18 -16.28 -2.09
CA ALA A 1 20.82 -15.12 -2.94
C ALA A 1 20.39 -13.99 -2.01
N GLY A 2 21.04 -12.82 -2.10
CA GLY A 2 20.94 -11.76 -1.10
C GLY A 2 19.62 -10.98 -1.15
N VAL A 3 19.20 -10.46 0.00
CA VAL A 3 18.10 -9.50 0.11
C VAL A 3 18.51 -8.22 -0.63
N VAL A 4 17.79 -7.87 -1.69
CA VAL A 4 17.99 -6.60 -2.39
C VAL A 4 17.38 -5.49 -1.54
N ARG A 5 18.19 -4.52 -1.12
CA ARG A 5 17.67 -3.36 -0.40
C ARG A 5 16.89 -2.46 -1.38
N ARG A 6 15.74 -1.97 -0.94
CA ARG A 6 14.79 -1.17 -1.75
C ARG A 6 15.31 0.24 -2.11
N ASP A 7 16.52 0.57 -1.69
CA ASP A 7 17.26 1.82 -1.90
C ASP A 7 18.63 1.57 -2.59
N SER A 8 18.85 0.36 -3.11
CA SER A 8 20.11 0.03 -3.80
C SER A 8 20.07 0.38 -5.29
N PRO A 9 21.21 0.74 -5.91
CA PRO A 9 21.28 0.97 -7.36
C PRO A 9 20.81 -0.23 -8.19
N HIS A 10 21.02 -1.45 -7.68
CA HIS A 10 20.52 -2.67 -8.31
C HIS A 10 18.99 -2.73 -8.34
N TRP A 11 18.33 -2.33 -7.25
CA TRP A 11 16.87 -2.24 -7.19
C TRP A 11 16.32 -1.23 -8.20
N GLU A 12 16.94 -0.07 -8.30
CA GLU A 12 16.53 0.96 -9.27
C GLU A 12 16.70 0.49 -10.71
N ALA A 13 17.80 -0.22 -11.02
CA ALA A 13 18.02 -0.81 -12.34
C ALA A 13 16.93 -1.84 -12.68
N LEU A 14 16.61 -2.76 -11.77
CA LEU A 14 15.56 -3.77 -11.98
C LEU A 14 14.20 -3.14 -12.29
N ILE A 15 13.84 -2.05 -11.60
CA ILE A 15 12.59 -1.33 -11.86
C ILE A 15 12.61 -0.68 -13.24
N ARG A 16 13.73 -0.07 -13.61
CA ARG A 16 13.90 0.60 -14.91
C ARG A 16 13.78 -0.40 -16.06
N ASP A 17 14.52 -1.51 -15.98
CA ASP A 17 14.49 -2.58 -16.98
C ASP A 17 13.07 -3.16 -17.11
N GLY A 18 12.40 -3.38 -15.98
CA GLY A 18 11.01 -3.86 -15.96
C GLY A 18 10.03 -2.88 -16.59
N LEU A 19 10.21 -1.57 -16.35
CA LEU A 19 9.38 -0.52 -16.94
C LEU A 19 9.63 -0.36 -18.45
N GLU A 20 10.89 -0.40 -18.89
CA GLU A 20 11.27 -0.30 -20.30
C GLU A 20 10.76 -1.48 -21.13
N ALA A 21 10.61 -2.66 -20.51
CA ALA A 21 10.02 -3.83 -21.13
C ALA A 21 8.48 -3.74 -21.33
N LEU A 22 7.80 -2.78 -20.68
CA LEU A 22 6.36 -2.59 -20.85
C LEU A 22 6.03 -1.85 -22.14
N CYS A 23 4.82 -2.06 -22.67
CA CYS A 23 4.31 -1.26 -23.78
C CYS A 23 4.11 0.21 -23.34
N GLU A 24 4.16 1.15 -24.29
CA GLU A 24 4.02 2.58 -23.98
C GLU A 24 2.74 2.93 -23.21
N ALA A 25 1.64 2.21 -23.47
CA ALA A 25 0.38 2.44 -22.77
C ALA A 25 0.51 2.12 -21.27
N ASP A 26 1.23 1.06 -20.93
CA ASP A 26 1.46 0.66 -19.54
C ASP A 26 2.52 1.53 -18.87
N GLN A 27 3.55 1.96 -19.60
CA GLN A 27 4.49 2.97 -19.10
C GLN A 27 3.76 4.28 -18.75
N ARG A 28 2.84 4.74 -19.62
CA ARG A 28 2.00 5.92 -19.34
C ARG A 28 1.12 5.71 -18.10
N ARG A 29 0.52 4.54 -17.94
CA ARG A 29 -0.30 4.21 -16.75
C ARG A 29 0.55 4.19 -15.48
N PHE A 30 1.74 3.60 -15.53
CA PHE A 30 2.69 3.59 -14.43
C PHE A 30 3.07 5.02 -14.02
N TRP A 31 3.46 5.86 -14.98
CA TRP A 31 3.76 7.26 -14.72
C TRP A 31 2.52 8.09 -14.36
N ALA A 32 1.30 7.59 -14.48
CA ALA A 32 0.11 8.29 -13.98
C ALA A 32 -0.19 8.03 -12.49
N LEU A 33 0.53 7.09 -11.85
CA LEU A 33 0.37 6.77 -10.43
C LEU A 33 1.10 7.78 -9.52
N ALA A 34 0.76 7.79 -8.23
CA ALA A 34 1.37 8.72 -7.28
C ALA A 34 2.88 8.43 -7.08
N ASP A 35 3.67 9.45 -6.78
CA ASP A 35 5.03 9.29 -6.27
C ASP A 35 5.13 10.13 -5.00
N SER A 36 4.95 9.48 -3.84
CA SER A 36 5.04 10.16 -2.53
C SER A 36 6.45 10.62 -2.22
N ARG A 37 7.46 10.14 -2.95
CA ARG A 37 8.89 10.44 -2.75
C ARG A 37 9.46 11.33 -3.84
N ALA A 38 8.61 11.99 -4.62
CA ALA A 38 9.06 12.94 -5.64
C ALA A 38 10.02 13.97 -5.01
N GLY A 39 11.18 14.14 -5.63
CA GLY A 39 12.23 15.03 -5.14
C GLY A 39 11.85 16.51 -5.26
N PRO A 40 12.78 17.42 -4.89
CA PRO A 40 12.57 18.86 -5.03
C PRO A 40 12.09 19.24 -6.43
N GLY A 41 11.06 20.11 -6.51
CA GLY A 41 10.43 20.49 -7.78
C GLY A 41 9.49 19.44 -8.37
N GLY A 42 9.15 18.38 -7.62
CA GLY A 42 8.26 17.31 -8.09
C GLY A 42 8.94 16.34 -9.07
N ALA A 43 10.28 16.22 -8.99
CA ALA A 43 11.03 15.30 -9.83
C ALA A 43 10.70 13.85 -9.45
N ARG A 44 10.01 13.14 -10.34
CA ARG A 44 9.51 11.79 -10.10
C ARG A 44 10.53 10.73 -10.47
N THR A 45 10.48 9.59 -9.80
CA THR A 45 11.35 8.45 -10.09
C THR A 45 10.54 7.15 -10.19
N ALA A 46 11.00 6.21 -11.00
CA ALA A 46 10.34 4.91 -11.09
C ALA A 46 10.39 4.15 -9.75
N ALA A 47 11.49 4.30 -9.01
CA ALA A 47 11.62 3.79 -7.64
C ALA A 47 10.61 4.41 -6.69
N GLY A 48 10.42 5.74 -6.72
CA GLY A 48 9.42 6.45 -5.95
C GLY A 48 8.00 5.91 -6.23
N VAL A 49 7.62 5.81 -7.50
CA VAL A 49 6.34 5.22 -7.92
C VAL A 49 6.18 3.79 -7.39
N VAL A 50 7.17 2.91 -7.56
CA VAL A 50 7.08 1.52 -7.06
C VAL A 50 6.99 1.48 -5.54
N GLN A 51 7.73 2.32 -4.82
CA GLN A 51 7.70 2.33 -3.36
C GLN A 51 6.41 2.96 -2.80
N THR A 52 5.69 3.77 -3.57
CA THR A 52 4.38 4.34 -3.19
C THR A 52 3.22 3.39 -3.54
N ASN A 53 3.32 2.65 -4.65
CA ASN A 53 2.18 1.93 -5.22
C ASN A 53 2.33 0.40 -5.21
N GLY A 54 3.51 -0.09 -4.86
CA GLY A 54 3.88 -1.50 -4.94
C GLY A 54 3.23 -2.33 -3.83
N LEU A 55 2.57 -3.39 -4.24
CA LEU A 55 1.95 -4.38 -3.35
C LEU A 55 2.79 -5.67 -3.34
N PRO A 56 2.94 -6.32 -2.17
CA PRO A 56 3.67 -7.57 -2.09
C PRO A 56 2.92 -8.67 -2.87
N VAL A 57 3.65 -9.49 -3.62
CA VAL A 57 3.09 -10.64 -4.34
C VAL A 57 3.99 -11.85 -4.14
N ASP A 58 3.40 -13.04 -4.16
CA ASP A 58 4.17 -14.27 -4.24
C ASP A 58 4.39 -14.62 -5.71
N MET A 59 5.66 -14.56 -6.12
CA MET A 59 6.07 -14.89 -7.48
C MET A 59 5.94 -16.40 -7.71
N ALA A 60 5.79 -16.82 -8.98
CA ALA A 60 5.64 -18.23 -9.35
C ALA A 60 6.79 -19.15 -8.86
N ASN A 61 7.96 -18.57 -8.56
CA ASN A 61 9.12 -19.28 -8.00
C ASN A 61 9.11 -19.35 -6.46
N GLY A 62 8.00 -19.00 -5.81
CA GLY A 62 7.85 -19.00 -4.34
C GLY A 62 8.63 -17.88 -3.63
N ARG A 63 9.16 -16.89 -4.37
CA ARG A 63 9.88 -15.75 -3.78
C ARG A 63 8.94 -14.55 -3.65
N PRO A 64 9.12 -13.72 -2.62
CA PRO A 64 8.40 -12.46 -2.53
C PRO A 64 8.81 -11.53 -3.67
N GLY A 65 7.83 -10.88 -4.27
CA GLY A 65 7.96 -9.87 -5.30
C GLY A 65 7.17 -8.61 -4.94
N ILE A 66 7.23 -7.63 -5.83
CA ILE A 66 6.43 -6.41 -5.76
C ILE A 66 5.77 -6.23 -7.11
N ALA A 67 4.46 -6.00 -7.11
CA ALA A 67 3.70 -5.66 -8.30
C ALA A 67 3.07 -4.27 -8.17
N VAL A 68 2.96 -3.57 -9.28
CA VAL A 68 2.25 -2.29 -9.37
C VAL A 68 1.01 -2.50 -10.24
N TYR A 69 -0.16 -2.17 -9.72
CA TYR A 69 -1.44 -2.42 -10.37
C TYR A 69 -2.12 -1.10 -10.70
N GLY A 70 -2.30 -0.79 -11.99
CA GLY A 70 -2.85 0.50 -12.42
C GLY A 70 -4.22 0.89 -11.83
N THR A 71 -5.02 -0.10 -11.42
CA THR A 71 -6.30 0.11 -10.71
C THR A 71 -6.14 0.03 -9.20
N VAL A 72 -5.52 -1.03 -8.66
CA VAL A 72 -5.45 -1.24 -7.20
C VAL A 72 -4.63 -0.16 -6.51
N SER A 73 -3.57 0.32 -7.15
CA SER A 73 -2.71 1.39 -6.63
C SER A 73 -3.41 2.76 -6.52
N ARG A 74 -4.68 2.89 -6.93
CA ARG A 74 -5.48 4.12 -6.78
C ARG A 74 -6.33 4.16 -5.52
N PHE A 75 -6.51 3.04 -4.83
CA PHE A 75 -7.32 3.01 -3.60
C PHE A 75 -6.54 3.66 -2.47
N ASN A 76 -7.17 4.64 -1.81
CA ASN A 76 -6.60 5.35 -0.67
C ASN A 76 -6.56 4.47 0.58
N HIS A 77 -5.89 4.99 1.62
CA HIS A 77 -5.80 4.36 2.92
C HIS A 77 -6.96 4.71 3.86
N SER A 78 -7.47 3.72 4.59
CA SER A 78 -8.22 3.92 5.83
C SER A 78 -7.86 2.86 6.87
N CYS A 79 -7.72 3.25 8.14
CA CYS A 79 -7.59 2.30 9.26
C CYS A 79 -8.90 1.55 9.56
N ARG A 80 -10.02 1.95 8.95
CA ARG A 80 -11.29 1.21 8.85
C ARG A 80 -11.61 1.01 7.37
N ASN A 81 -10.75 0.27 6.70
CA ASN A 81 -10.89 -0.10 5.29
C ASN A 81 -12.22 -0.84 5.05
N ASN A 82 -12.82 -0.61 3.89
CA ASN A 82 -14.04 -1.30 3.44
C ASN A 82 -13.78 -2.33 2.35
N ILE A 83 -12.55 -2.36 1.82
CA ILE A 83 -12.04 -3.41 0.95
C ILE A 83 -10.70 -3.94 1.47
N ASN A 84 -10.48 -5.24 1.31
CA ASN A 84 -9.21 -5.90 1.58
C ASN A 84 -8.67 -6.52 0.31
N ASN A 85 -7.38 -6.36 0.07
CA ASN A 85 -6.68 -6.95 -1.07
C ASN A 85 -6.02 -8.29 -0.70
N SER A 86 -6.07 -9.25 -1.62
CA SER A 86 -5.39 -10.53 -1.51
C SER A 86 -4.83 -10.98 -2.86
N TRP A 87 -3.56 -11.33 -2.88
CA TRP A 87 -2.94 -11.98 -4.03
C TRP A 87 -3.45 -13.42 -4.16
N GLN A 88 -4.10 -13.73 -5.27
CA GLN A 88 -4.59 -15.08 -5.59
C GLN A 88 -3.66 -15.71 -6.62
N GLN A 89 -2.75 -16.58 -6.15
CA GLN A 89 -1.72 -17.19 -6.99
C GLN A 89 -2.31 -17.99 -8.15
N ASP A 90 -3.36 -18.77 -7.91
CA ASP A 90 -4.03 -19.60 -8.93
C ASP A 90 -4.66 -18.77 -10.05
N LEU A 91 -5.05 -17.53 -9.76
CA LEU A 91 -5.62 -16.59 -10.72
C LEU A 91 -4.57 -15.67 -11.34
N GLY A 92 -3.38 -15.58 -10.75
CA GLY A 92 -2.37 -14.60 -11.09
C GLY A 92 -2.86 -13.15 -10.95
N LYS A 93 -3.72 -12.87 -9.96
CA LYS A 93 -4.41 -11.58 -9.80
C LYS A 93 -4.47 -11.13 -8.35
N GLU A 94 -4.38 -9.81 -8.16
CA GLU A 94 -4.82 -9.15 -6.94
C GLU A 94 -6.35 -9.09 -6.93
N VAL A 95 -6.97 -9.62 -5.88
CA VAL A 95 -8.42 -9.63 -5.71
C VAL A 95 -8.80 -8.71 -4.56
N LEU A 96 -9.84 -7.92 -4.76
CA LEU A 96 -10.40 -7.02 -3.76
C LEU A 96 -11.72 -7.59 -3.26
N HIS A 97 -11.84 -7.68 -1.93
CA HIS A 97 -13.04 -8.15 -1.25
C HIS A 97 -13.60 -7.06 -0.36
N ALA A 98 -14.90 -6.79 -0.46
CA ALA A 98 -15.58 -5.94 0.51
C ALA A 98 -15.52 -6.62 1.90
N THR A 99 -15.17 -5.85 2.92
CA THR A 99 -15.09 -6.30 4.32
C THR A 99 -16.35 -5.97 5.12
N ARG A 100 -17.24 -5.16 4.52
CA ARG A 100 -18.53 -4.73 5.04
C ARG A 100 -19.39 -4.24 3.89
N ASP A 101 -20.66 -3.94 4.17
CA ASP A 101 -21.52 -3.24 3.21
C ASP A 101 -20.92 -1.85 2.88
N ILE A 102 -21.06 -1.48 1.60
CA ILE A 102 -20.50 -0.26 1.01
C ILE A 102 -21.63 0.50 0.35
N GLU A 103 -21.84 1.74 0.77
CA GLU A 103 -22.90 2.58 0.23
C GLU A 103 -22.51 3.21 -1.12
N ALA A 104 -23.50 3.55 -1.94
CA ALA A 104 -23.24 4.24 -3.19
C ALA A 104 -22.60 5.61 -2.95
N GLY A 105 -21.46 5.86 -3.57
CA GLY A 105 -20.67 7.08 -3.37
C GLY A 105 -19.68 7.03 -2.21
N GLU A 106 -19.66 5.95 -1.43
CA GLU A 106 -18.63 5.72 -0.43
C GLU A 106 -17.28 5.43 -1.11
N GLU A 107 -16.21 6.08 -0.63
CA GLU A 107 -14.86 5.84 -1.14
C GLU A 107 -14.37 4.44 -0.78
N LEU A 108 -13.81 3.72 -1.75
CA LEU A 108 -13.18 2.43 -1.52
C LEU A 108 -11.76 2.63 -1.00
N CYS A 109 -11.48 2.11 0.18
CA CYS A 109 -10.18 2.25 0.83
C CYS A 109 -9.64 0.88 1.27
N ILE A 110 -8.34 0.66 1.02
CA ILE A 110 -7.57 -0.46 1.57
C ILE A 110 -6.78 0.00 2.81
N THR A 111 -6.10 -0.92 3.49
CA THR A 111 -5.10 -0.56 4.51
C THR A 111 -3.69 -0.62 3.94
N TYR A 112 -2.84 0.34 4.27
CA TYR A 112 -1.43 0.37 3.86
C TYR A 112 -0.49 -0.11 4.98
N VAL A 113 -1.03 -0.19 6.20
CA VAL A 113 -0.29 -0.48 7.42
C VAL A 113 -0.96 -1.64 8.15
N ASP A 114 -0.24 -2.18 9.12
CA ASP A 114 -0.80 -3.17 10.03
C ASP A 114 -1.93 -2.57 10.88
N LEU A 115 -3.14 -3.11 10.71
CA LEU A 115 -4.33 -2.66 11.43
C LEU A 115 -4.27 -2.95 12.93
N PHE A 116 -3.43 -3.89 13.37
CA PHE A 116 -3.32 -4.23 14.79
C PHE A 116 -2.29 -3.40 15.56
N SER A 117 -1.44 -2.66 14.85
CA SER A 117 -0.53 -1.68 15.44
C SER A 117 -1.30 -0.54 16.10
N THR A 118 -0.65 0.12 17.05
CA THR A 118 -1.19 1.31 17.73
C THR A 118 -1.41 2.47 16.75
N ARG A 119 -2.25 3.44 17.12
CA ARG A 119 -2.45 4.65 16.31
C ARG A 119 -1.13 5.37 16.02
N GLU A 120 -0.24 5.44 17.02
CA GLU A 120 1.06 6.09 16.88
C GLU A 120 1.94 5.39 15.84
N GLU A 121 2.04 4.06 15.90
CA GLU A 121 2.80 3.27 14.92
C GLU A 121 2.23 3.42 13.51
N ARG A 122 0.90 3.33 13.37
CA ARG A 122 0.22 3.51 12.07
C ARG A 122 0.50 4.90 11.49
N GLN A 123 0.38 5.96 12.29
CA GLN A 123 0.66 7.33 11.83
C GLN A 123 2.14 7.53 11.47
N SER A 124 3.05 6.99 12.29
CA SER A 124 4.49 7.05 12.05
C SER A 124 4.86 6.37 10.73
N GLU A 125 4.31 5.19 10.47
CA GLU A 125 4.57 4.46 9.22
C GLU A 125 4.00 5.18 8.00
N LEU A 126 2.76 5.67 8.07
CA LEU A 126 2.13 6.42 6.98
C LEU A 126 2.89 7.71 6.66
N SER A 127 3.28 8.47 7.67
CA SER A 127 4.07 9.69 7.51
C SER A 127 5.44 9.39 6.90
N ARG A 128 6.11 8.32 7.36
CA ARG A 128 7.46 7.95 6.90
C ARG A 128 7.48 7.41 5.47
N ILE A 129 6.48 6.62 5.06
CA ILE A 129 6.48 5.92 3.76
C ILE A 129 5.71 6.72 2.70
N PHE A 130 4.55 7.24 3.08
CA PHE A 130 3.58 7.84 2.16
C PHE A 130 3.44 9.35 2.33
N HIS A 131 4.11 9.94 3.33
CA HIS A 131 4.17 11.39 3.55
C HIS A 131 2.80 12.05 3.78
N PHE A 132 1.90 11.34 4.47
CA PHE A 132 0.61 11.89 4.92
C PHE A 132 0.27 11.44 6.35
N SER A 133 -0.64 12.18 6.99
CA SER A 133 -1.26 11.82 8.27
C SER A 133 -2.67 11.30 8.03
N CYS A 134 -3.02 10.15 8.61
CA CYS A 134 -4.34 9.57 8.41
C CYS A 134 -5.39 10.27 9.28
N GLU A 135 -6.46 10.74 8.65
CA GLU A 135 -7.57 11.43 9.32
C GLU A 135 -8.88 10.62 9.28
N CYS A 136 -8.78 9.32 8.97
CA CYS A 136 -9.95 8.45 8.96
C CYS A 136 -10.64 8.42 10.34
N GLU A 137 -11.89 7.99 10.36
CA GLU A 137 -12.73 7.91 11.55
C GLU A 137 -12.06 7.25 12.77
N VAL A 138 -11.20 6.24 12.56
CA VAL A 138 -10.46 5.57 13.64
C VAL A 138 -9.36 6.46 14.20
N CYS A 139 -8.59 7.11 13.34
CA CYS A 139 -7.48 7.98 13.76
C CYS A 139 -7.99 9.26 14.43
N SER A 140 -9.19 9.70 14.03
CA SER A 140 -9.89 10.86 14.57
C SER A 140 -10.60 10.59 15.91
N LEU A 141 -10.64 9.34 16.40
CA LEU A 141 -11.16 9.02 17.72
C LEU A 141 -10.36 9.70 18.84
N SER A 142 -11.05 10.04 19.93
CA SER A 142 -10.46 10.61 21.14
C SER A 142 -11.04 9.98 22.41
N GLY A 143 -10.45 10.30 23.57
CA GLY A 143 -10.95 9.86 24.88
C GLY A 143 -11.18 8.35 25.02
N ALA A 144 -12.35 7.99 25.56
CA ALA A 144 -12.70 6.59 25.83
C ALA A 144 -12.87 5.74 24.56
N GLU A 145 -13.27 6.34 23.45
CA GLU A 145 -13.48 5.62 22.18
C GLU A 145 -12.15 5.20 21.57
N LEU A 146 -11.15 6.11 21.59
CA LEU A 146 -9.79 5.79 21.19
C LEU A 146 -9.23 4.64 22.03
N GLN A 147 -9.36 4.73 23.36
CA GLN A 147 -8.87 3.68 24.27
C GLN A 147 -9.53 2.33 23.97
N ARG A 148 -10.84 2.31 23.69
CA ARG A 148 -11.55 1.09 23.31
C ARG A 148 -11.06 0.52 21.98
N SER A 149 -10.89 1.37 20.96
CA SER A 149 -10.38 0.97 19.65
C SER A 149 -8.97 0.38 19.75
N GLU A 150 -8.06 1.04 20.46
CA GLU A 150 -6.68 0.58 20.64
C GLU A 150 -6.63 -0.73 21.43
N LYS A 151 -7.45 -0.88 22.49
CA LYS A 151 -7.57 -2.14 23.22
C LYS A 151 -8.10 -3.26 22.33
N ALA A 152 -9.12 -3.01 21.52
CA ALA A 152 -9.68 -3.99 20.59
C ALA A 152 -8.64 -4.45 19.56
N ARG A 153 -7.91 -3.52 18.95
CA ARG A 153 -6.83 -3.82 18.00
C ARG A 153 -5.71 -4.63 18.65
N ALA A 154 -5.29 -4.24 19.85
CA ALA A 154 -4.27 -4.98 20.60
C ALA A 154 -4.73 -6.39 21.00
N MET A 155 -6.03 -6.60 21.28
CA MET A 155 -6.57 -7.94 21.56
C MET A 155 -6.64 -8.79 20.29
N LEU A 156 -7.12 -8.23 19.18
CA LEU A 156 -7.18 -8.92 17.89
C LEU A 156 -5.79 -9.27 17.35
N GLY A 157 -4.81 -8.39 17.55
CA GLY A 157 -3.41 -8.63 17.14
C GLY A 157 -2.78 -9.85 17.82
N LYS A 158 -3.31 -10.31 18.96
CA LYS A 158 -2.86 -11.54 19.64
C LYS A 158 -3.39 -12.83 19.01
N LEU A 159 -4.31 -12.74 18.05
CA LEU A 159 -4.93 -13.89 17.37
C LEU A 159 -4.24 -14.23 16.04
N ARG A 160 -3.16 -13.52 15.69
CA ARG A 160 -2.37 -13.77 14.48
C ARG A 160 -1.54 -15.04 14.57
#